data_AF-A0A258B269-F1
#
_entry.id   AF-A0A258B269-F1
#
_cell.length_a   1.000
_cell.length_b   1.000
_cell.length_c   1.000
_cell.angle_alpha   90.00
_cell.angle_beta   90.00
_cell.angle_gamma   90.00
#
_symmetry.space_group_name_H-M   'P 1'
#
loop_
_entity.id
_entity.type
_entity.pdbx_description
1 polymer ?
#
loop_
_entity_poly.entity_id
_entity_poly.type
_entity_poly.pdbx_seq_one_letter_code
_entity_poly.pdbx_strand_id
1 'polypeptide(L)'
;MRLPLKSPLVAAWLFAVAFLVVAMILVGGATRLTDSGLSITEWKPVTGTLPPLNEAQWVSEFEKYKQIPEYLEINGPAGMTLADLGA
;
A
#
# COMPACT_ATOMS: atom_id res chain seq x y z
N MET A 1 -48.36 -5.68 14.89
CA MET A 1 -46.97 -5.64 14.42
C MET A 1 -46.14 -6.53 15.33
N ARG A 2 -45.85 -7.78 14.95
CA ARG A 2 -44.99 -8.68 15.73
C ARG A 2 -43.62 -8.68 15.07
N LEU A 3 -42.57 -8.35 15.81
CA LEU A 3 -41.16 -8.59 15.42
C LEU A 3 -40.65 -9.83 16.18
N PRO A 4 -40.97 -11.06 15.76
CA PRO A 4 -40.36 -12.24 16.34
C PRO A 4 -39.09 -12.58 15.55
N LEU A 5 -37.97 -11.94 15.88
CA LEU A 5 -36.66 -12.34 15.36
C LEU A 5 -35.64 -12.42 16.49
N LYS A 6 -35.78 -13.45 17.33
CA LYS A 6 -34.64 -14.02 18.06
C LYS A 6 -34.06 -15.15 17.21
N SER A 7 -33.44 -14.82 16.08
CA SER A 7 -32.64 -15.81 15.36
C SER A 7 -31.18 -15.67 15.81
N PRO A 8 -30.61 -16.67 16.50
CA PRO A 8 -29.22 -16.60 16.97
C PRO A 8 -28.24 -16.43 15.80
N LEU A 9 -28.63 -16.86 14.60
CA LEU A 9 -27.85 -16.76 13.38
C LEU A 9 -27.73 -15.31 12.88
N VAL A 10 -28.82 -14.53 12.91
CA VAL A 10 -28.76 -13.10 12.55
C VAL A 10 -27.96 -12.32 13.60
N ALA A 11 -28.10 -12.65 14.89
CA ALA A 11 -27.27 -12.04 15.93
C ALA A 11 -25.77 -12.33 15.73
N ALA A 12 -25.41 -13.59 15.47
CA ALA A 12 -24.03 -13.98 15.16
C ALA A 12 -23.50 -13.29 13.91
N TRP A 13 -24.32 -13.14 12.87
CA TRP A 13 -23.96 -12.41 11.65
C TRP A 13 -23.70 -10.93 11.93
N LEU A 14 -24.56 -10.26 12.71
CA LEU A 14 -24.36 -8.87 13.11
C LEU A 14 -23.07 -8.69 13.94
N PHE A 15 -22.77 -9.62 14.85
CA PHE A 15 -21.50 -9.59 15.59
C PHE A 15 -20.29 -9.83 14.70
N ALA A 16 -20.39 -10.72 13.70
CA ALA A 16 -19.32 -10.94 12.72
C ALA A 16 -19.06 -9.68 11.88
N VAL A 17 -20.10 -9.01 11.41
CA VAL A 17 -19.98 -7.75 10.67
C VAL A 17 -19.41 -6.65 11.56
N ALA A 18 -19.89 -6.51 12.79
CA ALA A 18 -19.36 -5.54 13.74
C ALA A 18 -17.86 -5.79 14.04
N PHE A 19 -17.47 -7.05 14.22
CA PHE A 19 -16.08 -7.45 14.39
C PHE A 19 -15.23 -7.08 13.18
N LEU A 20 -15.72 -7.33 11.96
CA LEU A 20 -15.02 -6.94 10.73
C LEU A 20 -14.82 -5.43 10.63
N VAL A 21 -15.83 -4.62 10.99
CA VAL A 21 -15.70 -3.15 11.01
C VAL A 21 -14.63 -2.72 12.01
N VAL A 22 -14.62 -3.28 13.22
CA VAL A 22 -13.58 -2.99 14.22
C VAL A 22 -12.20 -3.39 13.71
N ALA A 23 -12.08 -4.57 13.09
CA ALA A 23 -10.83 -5.03 12.49
C ALA A 23 -10.33 -4.07 11.39
N MET A 24 -11.22 -3.59 10.50
CA MET A 24 -10.86 -2.61 9.47
C MET A 24 -10.35 -1.28 10.08
N ILE A 25 -10.98 -0.81 11.16
CA ILE A 25 -10.54 0.40 11.87
C ILE A 25 -9.16 0.18 12.51
N LEU A 26 -8.93 -0.97 13.15
CA LEU A 26 -7.65 -1.30 13.77
C LEU A 26 -6.54 -1.41 12.72
N VAL A 27 -6.80 -2.08 11.59
CA VAL A 27 -5.85 -2.20 10.48
C VAL A 27 -5.53 -0.81 9.90
N GLY A 28 -6.55 -0.01 9.57
CA GLY A 28 -6.34 1.33 9.04
C GLY A 28 -5.62 2.27 10.02
N GLY A 29 -5.93 2.15 11.32
CA GLY A 29 -5.24 2.87 12.39
C GLY A 29 -3.79 2.45 12.53
N ALA A 30 -3.50 1.15 12.51
CA ALA A 30 -2.14 0.62 12.56
C ALA A 30 -1.31 1.08 11.35
N THR A 31 -1.83 0.98 10.13
CA THR A 31 -1.16 1.45 8.91
C THR A 31 -0.92 2.96 8.91
N ARG A 32 -1.79 3.74 9.55
CA ARG A 32 -1.58 5.18 9.74
C ARG A 32 -0.45 5.47 10.73
N LEU A 33 -0.35 4.70 11.81
CA LEU A 33 0.70 4.87 12.83
C LEU A 33 2.08 4.41 12.36
N THR A 34 2.17 3.56 11.33
CA THR A 34 3.43 3.09 10.75
C THR A 34 3.92 3.97 9.58
N ASP A 35 3.33 5.16 9.37
CA ASP A 35 3.58 6.10 8.26
C ASP A 35 3.46 5.51 6.84
N SER A 36 3.20 4.21 6.71
CA SER A 36 3.05 3.48 5.45
C SER A 36 1.74 3.81 4.73
N GLY A 37 0.78 4.40 5.44
CA GLY A 37 -0.48 4.90 4.88
C GLY A 37 -0.33 6.20 4.07
N LEU A 38 0.77 6.94 4.26
CA LEU A 38 1.09 8.17 3.52
C LEU A 38 2.14 7.95 2.42
N SER A 39 2.90 6.84 2.47
CA SER A 39 3.93 6.53 1.47
C SER A 39 3.39 5.88 0.18
N ILE A 40 2.13 5.40 0.18
CA ILE A 40 1.44 5.00 -1.05
C ILE A 40 0.88 6.27 -1.71
N THR A 41 1.70 6.95 -2.49
CA THR A 41 1.29 8.12 -3.29
C THR A 41 0.71 7.72 -4.64
N GLU A 42 1.01 6.51 -5.14
CA GLU A 42 0.45 5.97 -6.38
C GLU A 42 0.01 4.51 -6.21
N TRP A 43 -1.29 4.25 -6.40
CA TRP A 43 -1.83 2.89 -6.48
C TRP A 43 -1.73 2.40 -7.93
N LYS A 44 -0.72 1.57 -8.22
CA LYS A 44 -0.51 0.93 -9.55
C LYS A 44 -0.57 -0.60 -9.45
N PRO A 45 -1.76 -1.22 -9.31
CA PRO A 45 -1.91 -2.68 -9.12
C PRO A 45 -1.49 -3.50 -10.32
N VAL A 46 -1.59 -2.89 -11.51
CA VAL A 46 -1.39 -3.58 -12.80
C VAL A 46 -0.04 -3.22 -13.41
N THR A 47 0.45 -2.00 -13.20
CA THR A 47 1.68 -1.47 -13.81
C THR A 47 2.89 -1.39 -12.88
N GLY A 48 2.70 -1.54 -11.57
CA GLY A 48 3.81 -1.48 -10.59
C GLY A 48 4.65 -2.77 -10.48
N THR A 49 4.24 -3.85 -11.14
CA THR A 49 4.87 -5.17 -11.03
C THR A 49 5.60 -5.63 -12.29
N LEU A 50 5.47 -4.91 -13.41
CA LEU A 50 6.19 -5.25 -14.64
C LEU A 50 7.57 -4.58 -14.60
N PRO A 51 8.67 -5.34 -14.49
CA PRO A 51 10.00 -4.76 -14.55
C PRO A 51 10.22 -4.10 -15.92
N PRO A 52 10.98 -2.99 -16.00
CA PRO A 52 11.37 -2.40 -17.27
C PRO A 52 12.01 -3.46 -18.20
N LEU A 53 11.56 -3.50 -19.45
CA LEU A 53 11.97 -4.54 -20.39
C LEU A 53 13.11 -4.11 -21.33
N ASN A 54 13.51 -2.83 -21.27
CA ASN A 54 14.62 -2.29 -22.05
C ASN A 54 15.37 -1.18 -21.30
N GLU A 55 16.58 -0.87 -21.75
CA GLU A 55 17.48 0.11 -21.13
C GLU A 55 16.88 1.53 -21.09
N ALA A 56 16.17 1.95 -22.15
CA ALA A 56 15.52 3.27 -22.18
C ALA A 56 14.41 3.39 -21.11
N GLN A 57 13.69 2.30 -20.83
CA GLN A 57 12.71 2.23 -19.75
C GLN A 57 13.39 2.24 -18.38
N TRP A 58 14.52 1.55 -18.21
CA TRP A 58 15.32 1.62 -16.98
C TRP A 58 15.83 3.02 -16.70
N VAL A 59 16.35 3.73 -17.71
CA VAL A 59 16.76 5.14 -17.57
C VAL A 59 15.57 6.02 -17.19
N SER A 60 14.42 5.85 -17.85
CA SER A 60 13.23 6.61 -17.52
C SER A 60 12.70 6.33 -16.11
N GLU A 61 12.80 5.09 -15.63
CA GLU A 61 12.35 4.73 -14.28
C GLU A 61 13.32 5.22 -13.22
N PHE A 62 14.63 5.19 -13.50
CA PHE A 62 15.63 5.77 -12.62
C PHE A 62 15.48 7.29 -12.48
N GLU A 63 15.17 7.99 -13.56
CA GLU A 63 14.89 9.43 -13.49
C GLU A 63 13.66 9.77 -12.63
N LYS A 64 12.64 8.91 -12.62
CA LYS A 64 11.51 9.03 -11.67
C LYS A 64 11.93 8.70 -10.25
N TYR A 65 12.72 7.63 -10.08
CA TYR A 65 13.24 7.21 -8.78
C TYR A 65 14.04 8.32 -8.09
N LYS A 66 14.85 9.09 -8.84
CA LYS A 66 15.58 10.26 -8.33
C LYS A 66 14.71 11.34 -7.69
N GLN A 67 13.42 11.38 -8.03
CA GLN A 67 12.46 12.37 -7.51
C GLN A 67 11.77 11.92 -6.21
N ILE A 68 11.97 10.66 -5.81
CA ILE A 68 11.36 10.10 -4.59
C ILE A 68 12.18 10.55 -3.37
N PRO A 69 11.53 10.91 -2.23
CA PRO A 69 12.22 11.32 -1.01
C PRO A 69 13.30 10.33 -0.55
N GLU A 70 13.05 9.03 -0.68
CA GLU A 70 14.01 7.98 -0.32
C GLU A 70 15.33 8.09 -1.09
N TYR A 71 15.29 8.41 -2.39
CA TYR A 71 16.52 8.68 -3.14
C TYR A 71 17.17 9.96 -2.65
N LEU A 72 16.41 11.03 -2.44
CA LEU A 72 16.99 12.31 -2.02
C LEU A 72 17.64 12.25 -0.63
N GLU A 73 17.11 11.45 0.27
CA GLU A 73 17.56 11.40 1.67
C GLU A 73 18.56 10.27 1.95
N ILE A 74 18.50 9.15 1.20
CA ILE A 74 19.31 7.95 1.51
C ILE A 74 20.27 7.64 0.36
N ASN A 75 19.77 7.41 -0.85
CA ASN A 75 20.58 6.81 -1.92
C ASN A 75 21.34 7.81 -2.81
N GLY A 76 20.79 9.00 -3.00
CA GLY A 76 21.39 10.12 -3.75
C GLY A 76 22.65 10.66 -3.08
N PRO A 77 22.65 10.97 -1.77
CA PRO A 77 23.86 11.38 -1.05
C PRO A 77 24.98 10.33 -1.07
N ALA A 78 24.64 9.04 -1.21
CA ALA A 78 25.59 7.94 -1.34
C ALA A 78 26.14 7.72 -2.76
N GLY A 79 25.65 8.48 -3.75
CA GLY A 79 26.13 8.41 -5.13
C GLY A 79 25.58 7.24 -5.95
N MET A 80 24.38 6.75 -5.63
CA MET A 80 23.77 5.61 -6.33
C MET A 80 23.58 5.89 -7.83
N THR A 81 23.97 4.93 -8.67
CA THR A 81 23.87 4.98 -10.13
C THR A 81 22.85 3.96 -10.66
N LEU A 82 22.52 4.05 -11.95
CA LEU A 82 21.59 3.10 -12.59
C LEU A 82 22.08 1.66 -12.53
N ALA A 83 23.41 1.44 -12.51
CA ALA A 83 23.99 0.11 -12.37
C ALA A 83 23.74 -0.50 -10.97
N ASP A 84 23.61 0.34 -9.94
CA ASP A 84 23.38 -0.11 -8.56
C ASP A 84 21.92 -0.55 -8.33
N LEU A 85 21.00 -0.19 -9.24
CA LEU A 85 19.60 -0.63 -9.23
C LEU A 85 19.39 -2.04 -9.78
N GLY A 86 20.43 -2.68 -10.31
CA GLY A 86 20.36 -4.04 -10.85
C GLY A 86 19.78 -4.13 -12.27
N ALA A 87 19.84 -3.03 -13.03
CA ALA A 87 19.51 -2.96 -14.45
C ALA A 87 20.69 -3.41 -15.33
#